data_AF-A0A397U800-F1
#
_entry.id   AF-A0A397U800-F1
#
_cell.length_a   1.000
_cell.length_b   1.000
_cell.length_c   1.000
_cell.angle_alpha   90.00
_cell.angle_beta   90.00
_cell.angle_gamma   90.00
#
_symmetry.space_group_name_H-M   'P 1'
#
loop_
_entity.id
_entity.type
_entity.pdbx_description
1 polymer ?
#
loop_
_entity_poly.entity_id
_entity_poly.type
_entity_poly.pdbx_seq_one_letter_code
_entity_poly.pdbx_strand_id
1 'polypeptide(L)'
;MSQINTKLLERFSNDFAQLLETEYEFNVIVKVDKQSFKLHSLVLYQRSSFFRQELTTATKKNNIIEITLTNTSVEAFKILIK
;
A
#
# COMPACT_ATOMS: atom_id res chain seq x y z
N MET A 1 -23.12 -18.76 -9.69
CA MET A 1 -21.82 -19.01 -9.03
C MET A 1 -22.05 -19.96 -7.86
N SER A 2 -21.24 -21.00 -7.68
CA SER A 2 -21.36 -21.92 -6.54
C SER A 2 -20.85 -21.23 -5.25
N GLN A 3 -21.39 -21.61 -4.08
CA GLN A 3 -20.96 -21.05 -2.79
C GLN A 3 -19.47 -21.28 -2.47
N ILE A 4 -18.85 -22.30 -3.08
CA ILE A 4 -17.41 -22.60 -2.98
C ILE A 4 -16.58 -21.46 -3.61
N ASN A 5 -17.05 -20.93 -4.74
CA ASN A 5 -16.36 -19.83 -5.42
C ASN A 5 -16.40 -18.55 -4.57
N THR A 6 -17.50 -18.29 -3.85
CA THR A 6 -17.62 -17.11 -2.99
C THR A 6 -16.66 -17.14 -1.81
N LYS A 7 -16.56 -18.29 -1.11
CA LYS A 7 -15.62 -18.46 0.01
C LYS A 7 -14.16 -18.34 -0.41
N LEU A 8 -13.82 -18.83 -1.60
CA LEU A 8 -12.47 -18.71 -2.16
C LEU A 8 -12.13 -17.24 -2.44
N LEU A 9 -13.04 -16.49 -3.05
CA LEU A 9 -12.87 -15.06 -3.33
C LEU A 9 -12.76 -14.24 -2.04
N GLU A 10 -13.57 -14.53 -1.01
CA GLU A 10 -13.46 -13.90 0.30
C GLU A 10 -12.09 -14.15 0.93
N ARG A 11 -11.61 -15.39 0.90
CA ARG A 11 -10.29 -15.73 1.43
C ARG A 11 -9.17 -14.96 0.72
N PHE A 12 -9.17 -14.96 -0.62
CA PHE A 12 -8.18 -14.18 -1.36
C PHE A 12 -8.27 -12.68 -1.09
N SER A 13 -9.48 -12.13 -1.02
CA SER A 13 -9.68 -10.72 -0.68
C SER A 13 -9.08 -10.39 0.70
N ASN A 14 -9.27 -11.27 1.68
CA ASN A 14 -8.69 -11.10 3.01
C ASN A 14 -7.17 -11.23 3.01
N ASP A 15 -6.61 -12.21 2.29
CA ASP A 15 -5.16 -12.38 2.15
C ASP A 15 -4.52 -11.13 1.51
N PHE A 16 -5.14 -10.55 0.48
CA PHE A 16 -4.69 -9.29 -0.13
C PHE A 16 -4.85 -8.07 0.77
N ALA A 17 -5.89 -8.00 1.59
CA ALA A 17 -6.05 -6.94 2.58
C ALA A 17 -4.96 -7.03 3.67
N GLN A 18 -4.63 -8.24 4.12
CA GLN A 18 -3.54 -8.45 5.08
C GLN A 18 -2.18 -8.05 4.53
N LEU A 19 -1.93 -8.24 3.23
CA LEU A 19 -0.71 -7.74 2.59
C LEU A 19 -0.56 -6.23 2.66
N LEU A 20 -1.66 -5.46 2.65
CA LEU A 20 -1.62 -4.01 2.82
C LEU A 20 -1.33 -3.60 4.27
N GLU A 21 -1.88 -4.34 5.24
CA GLU A 21 -1.84 -3.98 6.67
C GLU A 21 -0.57 -4.50 7.39
N THR A 22 0.08 -5.56 6.89
CA THR A 22 1.28 -6.12 7.52
C THR A 22 2.49 -5.22 7.31
N GLU A 23 3.36 -5.09 8.33
CA GLU A 23 4.66 -4.42 8.17
C GLU A 23 5.80 -5.40 7.83
N TYR A 24 5.52 -6.71 7.76
CA TYR A 24 6.54 -7.72 7.48
C TYR A 24 7.14 -7.51 6.08
N GLU A 25 8.47 -7.47 5.97
CA GLU A 25 9.20 -7.25 4.70
C GLU A 25 8.78 -5.96 3.96
N PHE A 26 8.38 -4.91 4.69
CA PHE A 26 8.10 -3.61 4.08
C PHE A 26 9.33 -3.06 3.33
N ASN A 27 9.08 -2.33 2.26
CA ASN A 27 10.15 -1.70 1.47
C ASN A 27 9.83 -0.25 1.05
N VAL A 28 8.70 0.29 1.52
CA VAL A 28 8.29 1.68 1.36
C VAL A 28 7.89 2.25 2.70
N ILE A 29 8.31 3.48 3.00
CA ILE A 29 7.77 4.31 4.08
C ILE A 29 7.06 5.49 3.43
N VAL A 30 5.76 5.63 3.69
CA VAL A 30 4.99 6.82 3.30
C VAL A 30 4.80 7.70 4.52
N LYS A 31 5.27 8.94 4.46
CA LYS A 31 5.07 9.96 5.50
C LYS A 31 3.90 10.83 5.11
N VAL A 32 2.93 10.96 6.00
CA VAL A 32 1.72 11.79 5.82
C VAL A 32 1.52 12.61 7.08
N ASP A 33 1.60 13.93 6.94
CA ASP A 33 1.66 14.85 8.10
C ASP A 33 2.76 14.41 9.09
N LYS A 34 2.39 14.03 10.32
CA LYS A 34 3.33 13.59 11.38
C LYS A 34 3.40 12.07 11.53
N GLN A 35 2.75 11.31 10.65
CA GLN A 35 2.67 9.85 10.71
C GLN A 35 3.51 9.20 9.62
N SER A 36 4.02 8.01 9.90
CA SER A 36 4.78 7.19 8.96
C SER A 36 4.13 5.82 8.83
N PHE A 37 3.94 5.35 7.60
CA PHE A 37 3.30 4.10 7.26
C PHE A 37 4.31 3.22 6.53
N LYS A 38 4.56 2.02 7.05
CA LYS A 38 5.41 1.02 6.39
C LYS A 38 4.54 0.14 5.50
N LEU A 39 4.89 0.07 4.22
CA LEU A 39 4.08 -0.53 3.17
C LEU A 39 4.97 -1.23 2.13
N HIS A 40 4.32 -1.91 1.18
CA HIS A 40 5.00 -2.62 0.10
C HIS A 40 4.78 -1.94 -1.24
N SER A 41 5.86 -1.77 -2.00
CA SER A 41 5.85 -1.15 -3.32
C SER A 41 4.91 -1.86 -4.29
N LEU A 42 4.84 -3.19 -4.25
CA LEU A 42 3.98 -3.97 -5.16
C LEU A 42 2.50 -3.72 -4.89
N VAL A 43 2.10 -3.63 -3.63
CA VAL A 43 0.70 -3.36 -3.24
C VAL A 43 0.33 -1.95 -3.67
N LEU A 44 1.15 -0.96 -3.32
CA LEU A 44 0.94 0.45 -3.68
C LEU A 44 0.87 0.67 -5.20
N TYR A 45 1.79 0.06 -5.96
CA TYR A 45 1.83 0.13 -7.41
C TYR A 45 0.54 -0.40 -8.06
N GLN A 46 -0.02 -1.48 -7.52
CA GLN A 46 -1.25 -2.06 -8.05
C GLN A 46 -2.51 -1.27 -7.68
N ARG A 47 -2.56 -0.71 -6.46
CA ARG A 47 -3.75 -0.02 -5.91
C ARG A 47 -3.93 1.41 -6.39
N SER A 48 -2.85 2.10 -6.77
CA SER A 48 -2.92 3.53 -7.05
C SER A 48 -2.05 3.95 -8.24
N SER A 49 -2.65 4.66 -9.20
CA SER A 49 -1.92 5.27 -10.31
C SER A 49 -0.92 6.32 -9.83
N PHE A 50 -1.23 7.05 -8.76
CA PHE A 50 -0.31 7.99 -8.12
C PHE A 50 0.95 7.25 -7.65
N PHE A 51 0.80 6.20 -6.83
CA PHE A 51 1.96 5.44 -6.35
C PHE A 51 2.69 4.71 -7.47
N ARG A 52 1.99 4.27 -8.52
CA ARG A 52 2.61 3.72 -9.73
C ARG A 52 3.63 4.68 -10.34
N GLN A 53 3.27 5.95 -10.45
CA GLN A 53 4.13 7.00 -10.96
C GLN A 53 5.27 7.30 -9.98
N GLU A 54 4.96 7.56 -8.71
CA GLU A 54 5.96 7.88 -7.68
C GLU A 54 7.03 6.79 -7.54
N LEU A 55 6.63 5.51 -7.55
CA LEU A 55 7.54 4.37 -7.41
C LEU A 55 8.46 4.16 -8.61
N THR A 56 8.06 4.62 -9.80
CA THR A 56 8.87 4.48 -11.02
C THR A 56 10.06 5.44 -10.99
N THR A 57 9.93 6.59 -10.32
CA THR A 57 10.97 7.60 -10.20
C THR A 57 11.68 7.59 -8.84
N ALA A 58 11.21 6.77 -7.90
CA ALA A 58 11.71 6.74 -6.54
C ALA A 58 13.16 6.22 -6.44
N THR A 59 13.97 6.91 -5.65
CA THR A 59 15.29 6.41 -5.23
C THR A 59 15.18 5.67 -3.90
N LYS A 60 16.09 4.71 -3.68
CA LYS A 60 16.14 3.91 -2.45
C LYS A 60 17.29 4.38 -1.57
N LYS A 61 17.05 4.47 -0.26
CA LYS A 61 18.07 4.62 0.77
C LYS A 61 18.04 3.40 1.66
N ASN A 62 19.17 2.70 1.78
CA ASN A 62 19.26 1.44 2.54
C ASN A 62 18.16 0.44 2.14
N ASN A 63 17.93 0.29 0.84
CA ASN A 63 16.87 -0.54 0.22
C ASN A 63 15.42 -0.14 0.53
N ILE A 64 15.18 0.96 1.24
CA ILE A 64 13.85 1.49 1.55
C ILE A 64 13.55 2.70 0.66
N ILE A 65 12.34 2.76 0.11
CA ILE A 65 11.81 3.95 -0.56
C ILE A 65 11.12 4.81 0.49
N GLU A 66 11.40 6.12 0.51
CA GLU A 66 10.65 7.07 1.34
C GLU A 66 9.85 8.02 0.44
N ILE A 67 8.54 8.11 0.67
CA ILE A 67 7.61 9.03 -0.03
C ILE A 67 7.00 9.96 1.01
N THR A 68 6.95 11.27 0.75
CA THR A 68 6.33 12.23 1.67
C THR A 68 5.15 12.91 0.98
N LEU A 69 3.95 12.81 1.57
CA LEU A 69 2.74 13.47 1.09
C LEU A 69 2.49 14.72 1.94
N THR A 70 2.56 15.90 1.32
CA THR A 70 2.44 17.20 2.00
C THR A 70 1.03 17.77 2.01
N ASN A 71 0.18 17.37 1.06
CA ASN A 71 -1.16 17.93 0.85
C ASN A 71 -2.27 16.89 1.00
N THR A 72 -2.04 15.87 1.83
CA THR A 72 -2.96 14.73 2.01
C THR A 72 -3.19 14.52 3.49
N SER A 73 -4.45 14.40 3.92
CA SER A 73 -4.75 13.98 5.29
C SER A 73 -4.49 12.47 5.46
N VAL A 74 -4.31 12.04 6.70
CA VAL A 74 -4.13 10.60 7.01
C VAL A 74 -5.35 9.80 6.57
N GLU A 75 -6.56 10.34 6.74
CA GLU A 75 -7.80 9.70 6.32
C GLU A 75 -7.88 9.56 4.79
N ALA A 76 -7.56 10.63 4.05
CA ALA A 76 -7.55 10.60 2.59
C ALA A 76 -6.50 9.60 2.06
N PHE A 77 -5.34 9.55 2.70
CA PHE A 77 -4.31 8.56 2.38
C PHE A 77 -4.78 7.12 2.61
N LYS A 78 -5.42 6.84 3.75
CA LYS A 78 -5.96 5.50 4.04
C LYS A 78 -7.02 5.06 3.03
N ILE A 79 -7.84 6.00 2.54
CA ILE A 79 -8.80 5.74 1.46
C ILE A 79 -8.09 5.46 0.14
N LEU A 80 -7.02 6.19 -0.17
CA LEU A 80 -6.26 6.03 -1.43
C LEU A 80 -5.60 4.65 -1.57
N ILE A 81 -5.17 4.02 -0.46
CA ILE A 81 -4.42 2.77 -0.48
C ILE A 81 -5.27 1.51 -0.26
N LYS A 82 -6.52 1.67 0.23
CA LYS A 82 -7.47 0.56 0.40
C LYS A 82 -8.11 0.18 -0.92
#